data_AF-A0A438H2W1-F1
#
_entry.id   AF-A0A438H2W1-F1
#
_cell.length_a   1.000
_cell.length_b   1.000
_cell.length_c   1.000
_cell.angle_alpha   90.00
_cell.angle_beta   90.00
_cell.angle_gamma   90.00
#
_symmetry.space_group_name_H-M   'P 1'
#
loop_
_entity.id
_entity.type
_entity.pdbx_description
1 polymer ?
#
loop_
_entity_poly.entity_id
_entity_poly.type
_entity_poly.pdbx_seq_one_letter_code
_entity_poly.pdbx_strand_id
1 'polypeptide(L)'
;MLPNFSYVDRALVKWKRREFEFKSFLGLVKSIDLSSNKLSGEIPKEVIDLLELVSLNLSRNNLTGLIPTRIGQLKSLEILDLSQNQLFGEIPTSLVEISGLSVLDLSINNLSGEIPQGTQLQTFDFDSYKGNPALCGPPLQKKCPKDEIKQDSPTDSIDGNMWFYISIALGFIVGFWGVCGTLLLNNSWRYAYFQFLNKIRDWLYVIIAINMARIQRSLRS
;
A
#
# COMPACT_ATOMS: atom_id res chain seq x y z
N MET A 1 -26.09 -11.02 -34.97
CA MET A 1 -24.76 -10.60 -35.46
C MET A 1 -24.69 -9.09 -35.35
N LEU A 2 -23.91 -8.55 -34.40
CA LEU A 2 -23.66 -7.11 -34.35
C LEU A 2 -22.74 -6.74 -35.52
N PRO A 3 -22.93 -5.57 -36.17
CA PRO A 3 -22.06 -5.12 -37.25
C PRO A 3 -20.64 -4.95 -36.70
N ASN A 4 -19.66 -5.49 -37.39
CA ASN A 4 -18.24 -5.25 -37.12
C ASN A 4 -17.93 -3.80 -37.56
N PHE A 5 -18.16 -2.83 -36.67
CA PHE A 5 -17.82 -1.44 -36.95
C PHE A 5 -16.29 -1.31 -36.89
N SER A 6 -15.63 -1.39 -38.05
CA SER A 6 -14.21 -1.06 -38.15
C SER A 6 -14.07 0.46 -38.13
N TYR A 7 -13.54 1.02 -37.04
CA TYR A 7 -13.15 2.42 -37.00
C TYR A 7 -11.94 2.62 -37.92
N VAL A 8 -12.04 3.59 -38.84
CA VAL A 8 -10.97 3.90 -39.79
C VAL A 8 -10.19 5.08 -39.22
N ASP A 9 -9.06 4.81 -38.55
CA ASP A 9 -8.17 5.83 -37.98
C ASP A 9 -7.22 6.43 -39.04
N ARG A 10 -7.80 6.89 -40.15
CA ARG A 10 -7.10 7.66 -41.18
C ARG A 10 -8.00 8.74 -41.74
N ALA A 11 -7.42 9.91 -41.96
CA ALA A 11 -8.06 11.02 -42.65
C ALA A 11 -7.38 11.23 -43.98
N LEU A 12 -8.17 11.18 -45.05
CA LEU A 12 -7.74 11.53 -46.40
C LEU A 12 -8.11 12.99 -46.65
N VAL A 13 -7.12 13.86 -46.69
CA VAL A 13 -7.30 15.29 -46.96
C VAL A 13 -6.82 15.58 -48.38
N LYS A 14 -7.72 16.10 -49.21
CA LYS A 14 -7.38 16.51 -50.59
C LYS A 14 -7.26 18.02 -50.67
N TRP A 15 -6.06 18.52 -50.95
CA TRP A 15 -5.81 19.95 -51.10
C TRP A 15 -5.00 20.23 -52.37
N LYS A 16 -5.49 21.15 -53.22
CA LYS A 16 -4.87 21.52 -54.52
C LYS A 16 -4.41 20.31 -55.35
N ARG A 17 -5.30 19.34 -55.60
CA ARG A 17 -5.01 18.11 -56.37
C ARG A 17 -3.97 17.16 -55.74
N ARG A 18 -3.47 17.44 -54.54
CA ARG A 18 -2.64 16.53 -53.74
C ARG A 18 -3.51 15.84 -52.70
N GLU A 19 -3.24 14.58 -52.45
CA GLU A 19 -3.88 13.78 -51.41
C GLU A 19 -2.87 13.57 -50.27
N PHE A 20 -3.32 13.87 -49.06
CA PHE A 20 -2.58 13.67 -47.82
C PHE A 20 -3.31 12.63 -47.00
N GLU A 21 -2.61 11.55 -46.65
CA GLU A 21 -3.11 10.54 -45.73
C GLU A 21 -2.51 10.80 -44.35
N PHE A 22 -3.35 11.21 -43.41
CA PHE A 22 -3.00 11.29 -41.99
C PHE A 22 -3.43 10.00 -41.32
N LYS A 23 -2.48 9.28 -40.71
CA LYS A 23 -2.73 8.02 -39.98
C LYS A 23 -2.52 8.25 -38.49
N SER A 24 -3.17 7.42 -37.67
CA SER A 24 -2.83 7.21 -36.27
C SER A 24 -3.17 8.39 -35.33
N PHE A 25 -4.39 8.93 -35.43
CA PHE A 25 -4.85 9.96 -34.49
C PHE A 25 -5.06 9.39 -33.09
N LEU A 26 -5.45 8.12 -32.99
CA LEU A 26 -5.65 7.44 -31.71
C LEU A 26 -4.33 7.29 -30.93
N GLY A 27 -3.20 7.16 -31.64
CA GLY A 27 -1.86 7.15 -31.03
C GLY A 27 -1.42 8.49 -30.43
N LEU A 28 -2.17 9.58 -30.63
CA LEU A 28 -1.89 10.89 -30.02
C LEU A 28 -2.79 11.18 -28.82
N VAL A 29 -3.78 10.32 -28.54
CA VAL A 29 -4.72 10.54 -27.45
C VAL A 29 -4.02 10.31 -26.13
N LYS A 30 -3.88 11.39 -25.35
CA LYS A 30 -3.24 11.36 -24.03
C LYS A 30 -4.22 11.29 -22.87
N SER A 31 -5.44 11.77 -23.06
CA SER A 31 -6.43 11.83 -21.99
C SER A 31 -7.81 11.55 -22.55
N ILE A 32 -8.53 10.64 -21.89
CA ILE A 32 -9.93 10.35 -22.13
C ILE A 32 -10.65 10.53 -20.80
N ASP A 33 -11.55 11.52 -20.75
CA ASP A 33 -12.50 11.68 -19.65
C ASP A 33 -13.91 11.55 -20.20
N LEU A 34 -14.55 10.45 -19.86
CA LEU A 34 -15.96 10.16 -20.16
C LEU A 34 -16.75 9.93 -18.87
N SER A 35 -16.24 10.44 -17.75
CA SER A 35 -16.85 10.25 -16.44
C SER A 35 -18.23 10.90 -16.36
N SER A 36 -19.05 10.41 -15.41
CA SER A 36 -20.38 10.99 -15.11
C SER A 36 -21.35 10.99 -16.28
N ASN A 37 -21.38 9.87 -17.02
CA ASN A 37 -22.30 9.66 -18.13
C ASN A 37 -23.20 8.44 -17.87
N LYS A 38 -23.94 8.04 -18.90
CA LYS A 38 -24.79 6.84 -18.90
C LYS A 38 -24.26 5.78 -19.87
N LEU A 39 -22.94 5.73 -20.07
CA LEU A 39 -22.32 4.75 -20.96
C LEU A 39 -22.56 3.35 -20.39
N SER A 40 -22.85 2.40 -21.27
CA SER A 40 -23.16 1.01 -20.91
C SER A 40 -22.50 0.06 -21.88
N GLY A 41 -22.47 -1.23 -21.52
CA GLY A 41 -21.68 -2.24 -22.22
C GLY A 41 -20.27 -2.35 -21.66
N GLU A 42 -19.40 -3.04 -22.39
CA GLU A 42 -18.05 -3.35 -21.94
C GLU A 42 -17.05 -2.25 -22.31
N ILE A 43 -15.93 -2.19 -21.57
CA ILE A 43 -14.77 -1.40 -21.98
C ILE A 43 -14.20 -2.07 -23.25
N PRO A 44 -14.17 -1.37 -24.39
CA PRO A 44 -13.69 -1.98 -25.63
C PRO A 44 -12.21 -2.34 -25.51
N LYS A 45 -11.84 -3.51 -26.02
CA LYS A 45 -10.46 -4.00 -25.96
C LYS A 45 -9.48 -3.06 -26.68
N GLU A 46 -9.96 -2.31 -27.67
CA GLU A 46 -9.21 -1.34 -28.47
C GLU A 46 -8.67 -0.17 -27.63
N VAL A 47 -9.16 0.04 -26.40
CA VAL A 47 -8.58 1.02 -25.46
C VAL A 47 -7.11 0.72 -25.19
N ILE A 48 -6.68 -0.55 -25.25
CA ILE A 48 -5.29 -0.95 -25.03
C ILE A 48 -4.36 -0.55 -26.18
N ASP A 49 -4.91 -0.18 -27.35
CA ASP A 49 -4.13 0.24 -28.52
C ASP A 49 -3.68 1.72 -28.40
N LEU A 50 -4.20 2.45 -27.40
CA LEU A 50 -3.87 3.85 -27.12
C LEU A 50 -2.57 3.97 -26.30
N LEU A 51 -1.44 3.53 -26.87
CA LEU A 51 -0.17 3.38 -26.12
C LEU A 51 0.35 4.66 -25.45
N GLU A 52 -0.02 5.84 -25.95
CA GLU A 52 0.36 7.15 -25.42
C GLU A 52 -0.63 7.72 -24.40
N LEU A 53 -1.64 6.93 -24.00
CA LEU A 53 -2.67 7.35 -23.06
C LEU A 53 -2.07 7.53 -21.65
N VAL A 54 -2.26 8.71 -21.08
CA VAL A 54 -1.78 9.13 -19.76
C VAL A 54 -2.90 9.11 -18.73
N SER A 55 -4.12 9.47 -19.13
CA SER A 55 -5.29 9.50 -18.25
C SER A 55 -6.49 8.82 -18.88
N LEU A 56 -7.08 7.89 -18.16
CA LEU A 56 -8.33 7.24 -18.51
C LEU A 56 -9.31 7.34 -17.34
N ASN A 57 -10.32 8.21 -17.50
CA ASN A 57 -11.41 8.36 -16.55
C ASN A 57 -12.73 7.91 -17.19
N LEU A 58 -13.26 6.78 -16.71
CA LEU A 58 -14.54 6.20 -17.12
C LEU A 58 -15.53 6.12 -15.95
N SER A 59 -15.26 6.83 -14.84
CA SER A 59 -16.03 6.67 -13.62
C SER A 59 -17.47 7.15 -13.73
N ARG A 60 -18.32 6.71 -12.80
CA ARG A 60 -19.73 7.13 -12.72
C ARG A 60 -20.48 6.89 -14.04
N ASN A 61 -20.44 5.64 -14.49
CA ASN A 61 -21.16 5.16 -15.68
C ASN A 61 -21.90 3.84 -15.35
N ASN A 62 -22.45 3.20 -16.38
CA ASN A 62 -23.12 1.90 -16.28
C ASN A 62 -22.32 0.81 -17.03
N LEU A 63 -20.97 0.92 -17.05
CA LEU A 63 -20.11 -0.04 -17.74
C LEU A 63 -20.12 -1.39 -17.01
N THR A 64 -20.15 -2.47 -17.78
CA THR A 64 -20.18 -3.85 -17.32
C THR A 64 -18.99 -4.63 -17.90
N GLY A 65 -18.86 -5.91 -17.58
CA GLY A 65 -17.81 -6.76 -18.15
C GLY A 65 -16.51 -6.71 -17.35
N LEU A 66 -15.45 -7.23 -17.96
CA LEU A 66 -14.12 -7.34 -17.36
C LEU A 66 -13.27 -6.11 -17.69
N ILE A 67 -12.34 -5.77 -16.79
CA ILE A 67 -11.23 -4.88 -17.15
C ILE A 67 -10.35 -5.61 -18.19
N PRO A 68 -9.98 -4.97 -19.32
CA PRO A 68 -9.15 -5.62 -20.34
C PRO A 68 -7.89 -6.26 -19.76
N THR A 69 -7.67 -7.54 -20.03
CA THR A 69 -6.59 -8.32 -19.41
C THR A 69 -5.19 -7.83 -19.76
N ARG A 70 -5.04 -7.05 -20.84
CA ARG A 70 -3.79 -6.45 -21.30
C ARG A 70 -3.69 -4.95 -21.03
N ILE A 71 -4.45 -4.41 -20.08
CA ILE A 71 -4.39 -2.99 -19.70
C ILE A 71 -2.96 -2.54 -19.35
N GLY A 72 -2.13 -3.48 -18.86
CA GLY A 72 -0.69 -3.28 -18.64
C GLY A 72 0.13 -2.79 -19.84
N GLN A 73 -0.37 -2.88 -21.07
CA GLN A 73 0.30 -2.37 -22.27
C GLN A 73 0.36 -0.84 -22.32
N LEU A 74 -0.53 -0.16 -21.58
CA LEU A 74 -0.59 1.31 -21.50
C LEU A 74 0.52 1.84 -20.58
N LYS A 75 1.78 1.77 -21.03
CA LYS A 75 2.97 2.10 -20.21
C LYS A 75 3.03 3.58 -19.79
N SER A 76 2.38 4.46 -20.54
CA SER A 76 2.31 5.90 -20.26
C SER A 76 1.20 6.29 -19.29
N LEU A 77 0.37 5.33 -18.85
CA LEU A 77 -0.81 5.62 -18.04
C LEU A 77 -0.42 6.00 -16.61
N GLU A 78 -0.88 7.17 -16.18
CA GLU A 78 -0.66 7.71 -14.83
C GLU A 78 -1.95 7.74 -14.01
N ILE A 79 -3.11 7.87 -14.66
CA ILE A 79 -4.42 7.98 -14.00
C ILE A 79 -5.36 6.95 -14.61
N LEU A 80 -5.92 6.09 -13.75
CA LEU A 80 -6.99 5.16 -14.10
C LEU A 80 -8.13 5.24 -13.09
N ASP A 81 -9.24 5.83 -13.49
CA ASP A 81 -10.46 5.87 -12.67
C ASP A 81 -11.59 5.12 -13.38
N LEU A 82 -11.94 3.97 -12.82
CA LEU A 82 -13.03 3.10 -13.26
C LEU A 82 -14.15 3.01 -12.21
N SER A 83 -14.10 3.87 -11.20
CA SER A 83 -15.00 3.81 -10.04
C SER A 83 -16.47 4.02 -10.41
N GLN A 84 -17.38 3.53 -9.57
CA GLN A 84 -18.83 3.71 -9.75
C GLN A 84 -19.32 3.21 -11.12
N ASN A 85 -19.04 1.93 -11.38
CA ASN A 85 -19.53 1.19 -12.54
C ASN A 85 -20.08 -0.17 -12.08
N GLN A 86 -20.31 -1.09 -13.02
CA GLN A 86 -20.79 -2.46 -12.78
C GLN A 86 -19.78 -3.49 -13.31
N LEU A 87 -18.47 -3.15 -13.30
CA LEU A 87 -17.40 -4.03 -13.73
C LEU A 87 -17.29 -5.23 -12.78
N PHE A 88 -16.96 -6.40 -13.31
CA PHE A 88 -16.83 -7.63 -12.53
C PHE A 88 -15.58 -8.43 -12.90
N GLY A 89 -15.34 -9.51 -12.15
CA GLY A 89 -14.16 -10.35 -12.32
C GLY A 89 -12.95 -9.85 -11.53
N GLU A 90 -11.80 -10.47 -11.78
CA GLU A 90 -10.57 -10.15 -11.07
C GLU A 90 -9.88 -8.90 -11.63
N ILE A 91 -9.13 -8.20 -10.77
CA ILE A 91 -8.23 -7.13 -11.21
C ILE A 91 -7.13 -7.78 -12.07
N PRO A 92 -6.93 -7.38 -13.34
CA PRO A 92 -5.92 -7.97 -14.19
C PRO A 92 -4.53 -7.81 -13.59
N THR A 93 -3.77 -8.90 -13.48
CA THR A 93 -2.39 -8.86 -12.99
C THR A 93 -1.48 -8.00 -13.86
N SER A 94 -1.81 -7.81 -15.15
CA SER A 94 -1.07 -6.91 -16.04
C SER A 94 -1.10 -5.44 -15.60
N LEU A 95 -2.07 -5.02 -14.77
CA LEU A 95 -2.12 -3.66 -14.23
C LEU A 95 -0.86 -3.30 -13.42
N VAL A 96 -0.17 -4.31 -12.88
CA VAL A 96 1.12 -4.19 -12.18
C VAL A 96 2.24 -3.74 -13.12
N GLU A 97 2.10 -3.96 -14.43
CA GLU A 97 3.13 -3.60 -15.38
C GLU A 97 3.12 -2.12 -15.78
N ILE A 98 2.15 -1.33 -15.30
CA ILE A 98 2.04 0.12 -15.54
C ILE A 98 2.83 0.85 -14.46
N SER A 99 4.14 1.00 -14.63
CA SER A 99 5.01 1.57 -13.59
C SER A 99 4.74 3.04 -13.24
N GLY A 100 4.05 3.78 -14.12
CA GLY A 100 3.77 5.21 -13.94
C GLY A 100 2.46 5.51 -13.22
N LEU A 101 1.70 4.50 -12.80
CA LEU A 101 0.36 4.70 -12.26
C LEU A 101 0.42 5.43 -10.90
N SER A 102 -0.11 6.65 -10.87
CA SER A 102 -0.11 7.54 -9.70
C SER A 102 -1.50 7.66 -9.06
N VAL A 103 -2.56 7.47 -9.84
CA VAL A 103 -3.94 7.47 -9.38
C VAL A 103 -4.65 6.24 -9.91
N LEU A 104 -5.23 5.47 -8.99
CA LEU A 104 -6.07 4.32 -9.28
C LEU A 104 -7.33 4.42 -8.43
N ASP A 105 -8.51 4.34 -9.06
CA ASP A 105 -9.76 4.15 -8.34
C ASP A 105 -10.62 3.10 -9.06
N LEU A 106 -10.84 1.98 -8.37
CA LEU A 106 -11.67 0.85 -8.78
C LEU A 106 -12.89 0.68 -7.87
N SER A 107 -13.15 1.65 -7.00
CA SER A 107 -14.18 1.57 -5.97
C SER A 107 -15.59 1.50 -6.56
N ILE A 108 -16.52 0.92 -5.79
CA ILE A 108 -17.94 0.84 -6.15
C ILE A 108 -18.13 0.18 -7.52
N ASN A 109 -17.73 -1.10 -7.58
CA ASN A 109 -17.91 -2.00 -8.71
C ASN A 109 -18.32 -3.39 -8.16
N ASN A 110 -18.33 -4.42 -9.01
CA ASN A 110 -18.57 -5.81 -8.62
C ASN A 110 -17.31 -6.68 -8.83
N LEU A 111 -16.12 -6.11 -8.63
CA LEU A 111 -14.85 -6.80 -8.75
C LEU A 111 -14.71 -7.87 -7.65
N SER A 112 -13.94 -8.90 -7.96
CA SER A 112 -13.78 -10.11 -7.15
C SER A 112 -12.32 -10.55 -7.05
N GLY A 113 -12.05 -11.44 -6.10
CA GLY A 113 -10.73 -12.07 -5.98
C GLY A 113 -9.79 -11.27 -5.09
N GLU A 114 -8.51 -11.64 -5.14
CA GLU A 114 -7.46 -11.06 -4.30
C GLU A 114 -6.76 -9.90 -5.01
N ILE A 115 -6.54 -8.79 -4.29
CA ILE A 115 -5.73 -7.69 -4.81
C ILE A 115 -4.27 -8.16 -4.95
N PRO A 116 -3.63 -8.03 -6.14
CA PRO A 116 -2.28 -8.55 -6.37
C PRO A 116 -1.24 -8.06 -5.36
N GLN A 117 -0.65 -8.99 -4.60
CA GLN A 117 0.28 -8.68 -3.51
C GLN A 117 1.72 -8.42 -3.96
N GLY A 118 2.45 -7.60 -3.20
CA GLY A 118 3.85 -7.26 -3.50
C GLY A 118 4.01 -6.34 -4.71
N THR A 119 2.95 -5.61 -5.06
CA THR A 119 2.88 -4.76 -6.25
C THR A 119 2.54 -3.33 -5.87
N GLN A 120 2.71 -2.39 -6.80
CA GLN A 120 2.27 -0.99 -6.64
C GLN A 120 0.76 -0.87 -6.35
N LEU A 121 -0.05 -1.89 -6.63
CA LEU A 121 -1.47 -1.85 -6.31
C LEU A 121 -1.71 -1.75 -4.79
N GLN A 122 -0.79 -2.26 -3.98
CA GLN A 122 -0.87 -2.17 -2.53
C GLN A 122 -0.50 -0.80 -1.96
N THR A 123 0.07 0.10 -2.78
CA THR A 123 0.41 1.46 -2.31
C THR A 123 -0.77 2.42 -2.37
N PHE A 124 -1.84 2.05 -3.10
CA PHE A 124 -3.06 2.84 -3.15
C PHE A 124 -3.92 2.62 -1.91
N ASP A 125 -4.69 3.64 -1.54
CA ASP A 125 -5.48 3.63 -0.31
C ASP A 125 -6.66 2.66 -0.38
N PHE A 126 -7.16 2.25 0.79
CA PHE A 126 -8.38 1.46 0.98
C PHE A 126 -9.54 1.99 0.14
N ASP A 127 -9.65 3.32 0.04
CA ASP A 127 -10.70 4.01 -0.70
C ASP A 127 -10.73 3.65 -2.19
N SER A 128 -9.59 3.31 -2.79
CA SER A 128 -9.46 2.93 -4.20
C SER A 128 -10.15 1.60 -4.53
N TYR A 129 -10.47 0.80 -3.52
CA TYR A 129 -10.96 -0.58 -3.68
C TYR A 129 -12.30 -0.82 -2.99
N LYS A 130 -12.74 0.08 -2.11
CA LYS A 130 -13.98 -0.06 -1.32
C LYS A 130 -15.22 -0.22 -2.20
N GLY A 131 -16.26 -0.82 -1.67
CA GLY A 131 -17.52 -1.00 -2.41
C GLY A 131 -17.48 -2.10 -3.48
N ASN A 132 -16.47 -2.98 -3.46
CA ASN A 132 -16.43 -4.23 -4.23
C ASN A 132 -16.69 -5.43 -3.29
N PRO A 133 -17.90 -6.01 -3.27
CA PRO A 133 -18.26 -6.98 -2.23
C PRO A 133 -17.43 -8.27 -2.23
N ALA A 134 -16.94 -8.71 -3.39
CA ALA A 134 -16.21 -9.96 -3.57
C ALA A 134 -14.67 -9.80 -3.60
N LEU A 135 -14.17 -8.56 -3.54
CA LEU A 135 -12.74 -8.26 -3.53
C LEU A 135 -12.18 -8.44 -2.10
N CYS A 136 -10.95 -8.94 -1.97
CA CYS A 136 -10.30 -9.20 -0.69
C CYS A 136 -8.78 -9.01 -0.78
N GLY A 137 -8.11 -9.03 0.38
CA GLY A 137 -6.67 -8.84 0.49
C GLY A 137 -6.27 -7.37 0.71
N PRO A 138 -5.07 -7.11 1.27
CA PRO A 138 -4.59 -5.75 1.50
C PRO A 138 -4.53 -4.95 0.18
N PRO A 139 -4.93 -3.66 0.17
CA PRO A 139 -5.18 -2.79 1.33
C PRO A 139 -6.58 -2.89 1.96
N LEU A 140 -7.45 -3.78 1.49
CA LEU A 140 -8.72 -4.04 2.17
C LEU A 140 -8.51 -4.82 3.47
N GLN A 141 -9.30 -4.52 4.50
CA GLN A 141 -9.30 -5.27 5.76
C GLN A 141 -9.94 -6.66 5.62
N LYS A 142 -10.63 -6.92 4.50
CA LYS A 142 -11.30 -8.19 4.23
C LYS A 142 -10.27 -9.26 3.84
N LYS A 143 -10.17 -10.31 4.65
CA LYS A 143 -9.32 -11.48 4.37
C LYS A 143 -9.88 -12.31 3.20
N CYS A 144 -9.00 -13.00 2.49
CA CYS A 144 -9.39 -13.89 1.41
C CYS A 144 -9.71 -15.30 1.94
N PRO A 145 -10.67 -16.03 1.34
CA PRO A 145 -11.08 -17.36 1.83
C PRO A 145 -9.95 -18.39 1.93
N LYS A 146 -8.88 -18.23 1.13
CA LYS A 146 -7.69 -19.10 1.18
C LYS A 146 -6.93 -18.99 2.51
N ASP A 147 -7.08 -17.88 3.22
CA ASP A 147 -6.45 -17.64 4.53
C ASP A 147 -7.26 -18.24 5.68
N GLU A 148 -8.55 -18.53 5.48
CA GLU A 148 -9.45 -19.10 6.50
C GLU A 148 -9.23 -20.61 6.68
N ILE A 149 -8.80 -21.35 5.63
CA ILE A 149 -8.64 -22.81 5.66
C ILE A 149 -7.48 -23.27 6.58
N LYS A 150 -6.67 -22.35 7.12
CA LYS A 150 -5.57 -22.66 8.07
C LYS A 150 -5.92 -22.44 9.54
N GLN A 151 -7.13 -22.00 9.89
CA GLN A 151 -7.49 -21.72 11.29
C GLN A 151 -8.87 -22.31 11.65
N ASP A 152 -8.93 -23.62 11.83
CA ASP A 152 -9.87 -24.23 12.78
C ASP A 152 -9.16 -24.38 14.13
N SER A 153 -9.12 -23.30 14.90
CA SER A 153 -9.12 -23.33 16.37
C SER A 153 -9.65 -21.99 16.90
N PRO A 154 -10.62 -22.00 17.82
CA PRO A 154 -11.24 -20.77 18.29
C PRO A 154 -10.37 -20.13 19.36
N THR A 155 -9.67 -19.05 19.01
CA THR A 155 -9.28 -18.06 20.00
C THR A 155 -9.16 -16.68 19.37
N ASP A 156 -9.95 -15.78 19.94
CA ASP A 156 -10.04 -14.34 19.76
C ASP A 156 -8.83 -13.64 19.13
N SER A 157 -9.13 -12.76 18.18
CA SER A 157 -8.20 -11.81 17.57
C SER A 157 -7.58 -10.90 18.61
N ILE A 158 -6.42 -11.29 19.13
CA ILE A 158 -5.53 -10.40 19.88
C ILE A 158 -4.49 -9.88 18.91
N ASP A 159 -4.64 -8.61 18.56
CA ASP A 159 -3.74 -7.79 17.75
C ASP A 159 -2.28 -7.97 18.19
N GLY A 160 -1.36 -8.17 17.24
CA GLY A 160 0.06 -8.46 17.51
C GLY A 160 0.75 -7.36 18.33
N ASN A 161 0.21 -6.14 18.29
CA ASN A 161 0.66 -5.03 19.09
C ASN A 161 0.32 -5.20 20.59
N MET A 162 -0.81 -5.83 20.90
CA MET A 162 -1.28 -6.04 22.28
C MET A 162 -0.36 -6.99 23.05
N TRP A 163 0.14 -8.05 22.41
CA TRP A 163 1.07 -9.00 23.07
C TRP A 163 2.40 -8.33 23.44
N PHE A 164 2.89 -7.42 22.60
CA PHE A 164 4.09 -6.64 22.89
C PHE A 164 3.89 -5.71 24.09
N TYR A 165 2.73 -5.05 24.21
CA TYR A 165 2.43 -4.22 25.39
C TYR A 165 2.23 -5.05 26.66
N ILE A 166 1.60 -6.22 26.57
CA ILE A 166 1.43 -7.13 27.70
C ILE A 166 2.78 -7.64 28.21
N SER A 167 3.71 -7.99 27.31
CA SER A 167 5.05 -8.46 27.71
C SER A 167 5.88 -7.37 28.37
N ILE A 168 5.80 -6.13 27.85
CA ILE A 168 6.42 -4.95 28.49
C ILE A 168 5.82 -4.72 29.88
N ALA A 169 4.49 -4.71 29.99
CA ALA A 169 3.81 -4.43 31.26
C ALA A 169 4.17 -5.47 32.34
N LEU A 170 4.16 -6.76 32.00
CA LEU A 170 4.58 -7.82 32.90
C LEU A 170 6.06 -7.71 33.28
N GLY A 171 6.93 -7.38 32.32
CA GLY A 171 8.35 -7.16 32.57
C GLY A 171 8.61 -6.02 33.56
N PHE A 172 7.89 -4.90 33.42
CA PHE A 172 7.96 -3.79 34.37
C PHE A 172 7.46 -4.18 35.76
N ILE A 173 6.35 -4.92 35.85
CA ILE A 173 5.81 -5.34 37.16
C ILE A 173 6.80 -6.29 37.86
N VAL A 174 7.30 -7.32 37.18
CA VAL A 174 8.24 -8.28 37.78
C VAL A 174 9.56 -7.60 38.15
N GLY A 175 10.11 -6.75 37.27
CA GLY A 175 11.36 -6.04 37.53
C GLY A 175 11.24 -5.01 38.66
N PHE A 176 10.21 -4.18 38.62
CA PHE A 176 10.01 -3.11 39.61
C PHE A 176 9.68 -3.68 40.98
N TRP A 177 8.75 -4.64 41.08
CA TRP A 177 8.37 -5.23 42.37
C TRP A 177 9.40 -6.24 42.87
N GLY A 178 10.15 -6.91 41.99
CA GLY A 178 11.25 -7.78 42.40
C GLY A 178 12.39 -7.01 43.05
N VAL A 179 12.77 -5.84 42.52
CA VAL A 179 13.86 -5.03 43.07
C VAL A 179 13.37 -4.13 44.20
N CYS A 180 12.29 -3.35 44.01
CA CYS A 180 11.79 -2.47 45.06
C CYS A 180 11.12 -3.24 46.20
N GLY A 181 10.43 -4.35 45.93
CA GLY A 181 9.79 -5.16 46.97
C GLY A 181 10.81 -5.82 47.89
N THR A 182 11.90 -6.37 47.35
CA THR A 182 12.98 -6.96 48.16
C THR A 182 13.72 -5.93 48.99
N LEU A 183 13.90 -4.70 48.47
CA LEU A 183 14.50 -3.58 49.19
C LEU A 183 13.60 -2.97 50.27
N LEU A 184 12.27 -3.04 50.11
CA LEU A 184 11.32 -2.48 51.07
C LEU A 184 10.95 -3.45 52.22
N LEU A 185 11.03 -4.76 51.99
CA LEU A 185 10.61 -5.77 52.98
C LEU A 185 11.74 -6.18 53.95
N ASN A 186 13.01 -5.97 53.61
CA ASN A 186 14.11 -6.40 54.46
C ASN A 186 15.13 -5.29 54.74
N ASN A 187 15.13 -4.83 56.00
CA ASN A 187 16.01 -3.75 56.48
C ASN A 187 17.51 -4.06 56.29
N SER A 188 17.92 -5.33 56.32
CA SER A 188 19.32 -5.73 56.12
C SER A 188 19.75 -5.61 54.66
N TRP A 189 18.89 -5.97 53.71
CA TRP A 189 19.17 -5.89 52.28
C TRP A 189 19.23 -4.46 51.79
N ARG A 190 18.34 -3.60 52.32
CA ARG A 190 18.39 -2.15 52.08
C ARG A 190 19.75 -1.57 52.46
N TYR A 191 20.26 -1.89 53.64
CA TYR A 191 21.54 -1.36 54.11
C TYR A 191 22.72 -1.88 53.28
N ALA A 192 22.74 -3.18 52.95
CA ALA A 192 23.76 -3.78 52.10
C ALA A 192 23.77 -3.16 50.69
N TYR A 193 22.59 -2.94 50.10
CA TYR A 193 22.44 -2.30 48.80
C TYR A 193 22.97 -0.86 48.80
N PHE A 194 22.63 -0.04 49.80
CA PHE A 194 23.14 1.32 49.90
C PHE A 194 24.66 1.37 50.16
N GLN A 195 25.20 0.46 50.96
CA GLN A 195 26.66 0.35 51.12
C GLN A 195 27.36 0.02 49.80
N PHE A 196 26.81 -0.91 49.03
CA PHE A 196 27.35 -1.26 47.71
C PHE A 196 27.35 -0.06 46.75
N LEU A 197 26.24 0.67 46.67
CA LEU A 197 26.15 1.88 45.85
C LEU A 197 27.14 2.96 46.27
N ASN A 198 27.29 3.18 47.58
CA ASN A 198 28.28 4.13 48.10
C ASN A 198 29.70 3.70 47.70
N LYS A 199 30.04 2.41 47.80
CA LYS A 199 31.35 1.89 47.41
C LYS A 199 31.63 2.07 45.91
N ILE A 200 30.61 1.86 45.06
CA ILE A 200 30.72 2.13 43.62
C ILE A 200 30.97 3.62 43.36
N ARG A 201 30.19 4.50 44.01
CA ARG A 201 30.33 5.95 43.85
C ARG A 201 31.73 6.42 44.24
N ASP A 202 32.25 5.94 45.37
CA ASP A 202 33.57 6.32 45.86
C ASP A 202 34.67 5.80 44.92
N TRP A 203 34.52 4.58 44.40
CA TRP A 203 35.43 4.02 43.38
C TRP A 203 35.43 4.84 42.08
N LEU A 204 34.25 5.19 41.58
CA LEU A 204 34.09 6.07 40.41
C LEU A 204 34.72 7.44 40.65
N TYR A 205 34.46 8.04 41.81
CA TYR A 205 35.01 9.34 42.18
C TYR A 205 36.54 9.33 42.18
N VAL A 206 37.15 8.29 42.79
CA VAL A 206 38.62 8.13 42.81
C VAL A 206 39.17 7.93 41.40
N ILE A 207 38.54 7.12 40.56
CA ILE A 207 38.98 6.93 39.17
C ILE A 207 38.93 8.23 38.38
N ILE A 208 37.83 8.97 38.50
CA ILE A 208 37.67 10.26 37.83
C ILE A 208 38.72 11.25 38.33
N ALA A 209 38.95 11.32 39.64
CA ALA A 209 39.95 12.20 40.25
C ALA A 209 41.38 11.86 39.79
N ILE A 210 41.74 10.56 39.75
CA ILE A 210 43.05 10.10 39.26
C ILE A 210 43.23 10.43 37.78
N ASN A 211 42.22 10.15 36.95
CA ASN A 211 42.27 10.44 35.52
C ASN A 211 42.37 11.95 35.26
N MET A 212 41.60 12.78 35.97
CA MET A 212 41.72 14.25 35.90
C MET A 212 43.11 14.73 36.32
N ALA A 213 43.66 14.20 37.41
CA ALA A 213 45.01 14.55 37.86
C ALA A 213 46.10 14.12 36.87
N ARG A 214 45.97 12.96 36.22
CA ARG A 214 46.86 12.50 35.14
C ARG A 214 46.79 13.43 33.93
N ILE A 215 45.58 13.83 33.51
CA ILE A 215 45.37 14.76 32.40
C ILE A 215 46.01 16.13 32.70
N GLN A 216 45.78 16.68 33.90
CA GLN A 216 46.37 17.96 34.29
C GLN A 216 47.91 17.93 34.32
N ARG A 217 48.54 16.81 34.71
CA ARG A 217 50.00 16.66 34.67
C ARG A 217 50.54 16.58 33.24
N SER A 218 49.85 15.88 32.33
CA SER A 218 50.21 15.80 30.91
C SER A 218 50.10 17.13 30.18
N LEU A 219 49.24 18.05 30.64
CA LEU A 219 49.10 19.39 30.07
C LEU A 219 50.16 20.38 30.60
N ARG A 220 50.92 20.01 31.63
CA ARG A 220 51.91 20.87 32.29
C ARG A 220 53.36 20.46 32.01
N SER A 221 53.59 19.34 31.32
CA SER A 221 54.90 18.91 30.78
C SER A 221 55.00 19.27 29.31
#